data_AF-A0A9P5U0A1-F1
#
_entry.id   AF-A0A9P5U0A1-F1
#
_cell.length_a   1.000
_cell.length_b   1.000
_cell.length_c   1.000
_cell.angle_alpha   90.00
_cell.angle_beta   90.00
_cell.angle_gamma   90.00
#
_symmetry.space_group_name_H-M   'P 1'
#
loop_
_entity.id
_entity.type
_entity.pdbx_description
1 polymer ?
#
loop_
_entity_poly.entity_id
_entity_poly.type
_entity_poly.pdbx_seq_one_letter_code
_entity_poly.pdbx_strand_id
1 'polypeptide(L)'
;PLPRPPSNEILNDTAIQTIKQYPHLFHLTTPIKPNLLQNHPNRPLVNSVLQGLRYGFWPWAETDIPSMPSTLDRSYPLKDNKHIIFSCEQRDAEITVHRFSQGFPELLPGMQSIPVVVVPKPHSDKLHLTVHHSAGPFSPNSLIDRKYVSVKLDNLRDLG
;
A
#
# COMPACT_ATOMS: atom_id res chain seq x y z
N PRO A 1 6.89 19.13 0.28
CA PRO A 1 7.41 17.94 0.98
C PRO A 1 6.30 16.93 1.19
N LEU A 2 6.60 15.64 1.08
CA LEU A 2 5.64 14.57 1.30
C LEU A 2 5.38 14.39 2.81
N PRO A 3 4.14 14.07 3.21
CA PRO A 3 3.76 13.92 4.60
C PRO A 3 4.42 12.68 5.21
N ARG A 4 4.62 12.71 6.52
CA ARG A 4 5.13 11.58 7.30
C ARG A 4 3.99 10.84 7.99
N PRO A 5 4.17 9.56 8.34
CA PRO A 5 3.22 8.84 9.17
C PRO A 5 3.00 9.57 10.51
N PRO A 6 1.76 9.61 11.03
CA PRO A 6 1.45 10.20 12.32
C PRO A 6 1.99 9.35 13.48
N SER A 7 2.12 9.95 14.66
CA SER A 7 2.74 9.30 15.83
C SER A 7 2.02 8.04 16.28
N ASN A 8 0.68 7.99 16.19
CA ASN A 8 -0.12 6.82 16.55
C ASN A 8 0.22 5.58 15.68
N GLU A 9 0.61 5.79 14.43
CA GLU A 9 1.01 4.72 13.52
C GLU A 9 2.47 4.31 13.74
N ILE A 10 3.36 5.28 13.96
CA ILE A 10 4.77 5.03 14.27
C ILE A 10 4.92 4.27 15.59
N LEU A 11 4.01 4.50 16.54
CA LEU A 11 4.01 3.90 17.88
C LEU A 11 2.94 2.79 18.03
N ASN A 12 2.45 2.23 16.92
CA ASN A 12 1.48 1.14 16.96
C ASN A 12 2.18 -0.14 17.45
N ASP A 13 2.18 -0.35 18.77
CA ASP A 13 2.85 -1.47 19.43
C ASP A 13 2.39 -2.83 18.89
N THR A 14 1.12 -2.96 18.55
CA THR A 14 0.56 -4.22 18.02
C THR A 14 1.19 -4.56 16.67
N ALA A 15 1.21 -3.60 15.74
CA ALA A 15 1.83 -3.79 14.42
C ALA A 15 3.35 -4.00 14.55
N ILE A 16 4.02 -3.24 15.41
CA ILE A 16 5.48 -3.35 15.63
C ILE A 16 5.84 -4.74 16.18
N GLN A 17 5.07 -5.27 17.12
CA GLN A 17 5.30 -6.62 17.67
C GLN A 17 5.13 -7.68 16.57
N THR A 18 4.08 -7.59 15.76
CA THR A 18 3.87 -8.50 14.63
C THR A 18 5.03 -8.43 13.62
N ILE A 19 5.50 -7.23 13.26
CA ILE A 19 6.65 -7.07 12.34
C ILE A 19 7.92 -7.71 12.92
N LYS A 20 8.18 -7.53 14.22
CA LYS A 20 9.34 -8.11 14.90
C LYS A 20 9.28 -9.64 14.98
N GLN A 21 8.10 -10.21 15.19
CA GLN A 21 7.91 -11.65 15.34
C GLN A 21 7.90 -12.38 14.00
N TYR A 22 7.45 -11.72 12.93
CA TYR A 22 7.30 -12.33 11.59
C TYR A 22 8.09 -11.59 10.51
N PRO A 23 9.42 -11.39 10.66
CA PRO A 23 10.20 -10.58 9.72
C PRO A 23 10.21 -11.14 8.29
N HIS A 24 10.01 -12.45 8.12
CA HIS A 24 9.91 -13.11 6.83
C HIS A 24 8.66 -12.71 6.01
N LEU A 25 7.62 -12.16 6.65
CA LEU A 25 6.42 -11.67 5.98
C LEU A 25 6.58 -10.22 5.46
N PHE A 26 7.56 -9.48 5.99
CA PHE A 26 7.73 -8.04 5.75
C PHE A 26 9.08 -7.73 5.10
N HIS A 27 9.39 -8.43 4.01
CA HIS A 27 10.62 -8.18 3.27
C HIS A 27 10.58 -6.82 2.57
N LEU A 28 11.51 -5.92 2.95
CA LEU A 28 11.63 -4.59 2.34
C LEU A 28 12.71 -4.58 1.28
N THR A 29 12.32 -4.57 0.01
CA THR A 29 13.22 -4.31 -1.12
C THR A 29 13.00 -2.90 -1.64
N THR A 30 14.00 -2.03 -1.53
CA THR A 30 14.00 -0.75 -2.25
C THR A 30 15.10 -0.77 -3.32
N PRO A 31 14.75 -0.67 -4.62
CA PRO A 31 15.74 -0.60 -5.68
C PRO A 31 16.40 0.79 -5.79
N ILE A 32 15.91 1.78 -5.04
CA ILE A 32 16.33 3.18 -5.16
C ILE A 32 17.59 3.43 -4.34
N LYS A 33 18.67 3.82 -5.01
CA LYS A 33 19.93 4.22 -4.36
C LYS A 33 19.93 5.74 -4.05
N PRO A 34 20.04 6.16 -2.78
CA PRO A 34 19.96 7.58 -2.39
C PRO A 34 21.01 8.50 -3.02
N ASN A 35 22.15 7.95 -3.42
CA ASN A 35 23.28 8.73 -3.95
C ASN A 35 23.03 9.31 -5.36
N LEU A 36 22.02 8.82 -6.10
CA LEU A 36 21.72 9.29 -7.46
C LEU A 36 21.18 10.73 -7.51
N LEU A 37 20.73 11.28 -6.38
CA LEU A 37 20.07 12.59 -6.29
C LEU A 37 20.89 13.63 -5.50
N GLN A 38 22.19 13.38 -5.27
CA GLN A 38 23.03 14.27 -4.46
C GLN A 38 23.07 15.70 -5.00
N ASN A 39 23.21 15.86 -6.31
CA ASN A 39 23.37 17.17 -6.95
C ASN A 39 22.05 17.80 -7.45
N HIS A 40 20.90 17.23 -7.09
CA HIS A 40 19.62 17.75 -7.56
C HIS A 40 19.30 19.12 -6.93
N PRO A 41 18.87 20.12 -7.72
CA PRO A 41 18.66 21.49 -7.23
C PRO A 41 17.50 21.60 -6.22
N ASN A 42 16.43 20.82 -6.39
CA ASN A 42 15.33 20.75 -5.42
C ASN A 42 15.67 19.84 -4.22
N ARG A 43 16.67 20.26 -3.42
CA ARG A 43 17.10 19.53 -2.22
C ARG A 43 15.97 19.29 -1.21
N PRO A 44 15.03 20.23 -0.96
CA PRO A 44 13.92 19.99 -0.04
C PRO A 44 13.02 18.81 -0.46
N LEU A 45 12.66 18.72 -1.74
CA LEU A 45 11.87 17.59 -2.25
C LEU A 45 12.66 16.28 -2.17
N VAL A 46 13.92 16.30 -2.61
CA VAL A 46 14.77 15.10 -2.55
C VAL A 46 14.92 14.59 -1.13
N ASN A 47 15.24 15.45 -0.17
CA ASN A 47 15.36 15.06 1.24
C ASN A 47 14.04 14.46 1.76
N SER A 48 12.90 15.04 1.37
CA SER A 48 11.58 14.53 1.75
C SER A 48 11.28 13.15 1.16
N VAL A 49 11.63 12.91 -0.11
CA VAL A 49 11.48 11.60 -0.76
C VAL A 49 12.40 10.56 -0.14
N LEU A 50 13.68 10.89 0.07
CA LEU A 50 14.64 10.00 0.72
C LEU A 50 14.18 9.62 2.14
N GLN A 51 13.56 10.57 2.84
CA GLN A 51 12.98 10.30 4.13
C GLN A 51 11.77 9.36 4.04
N GLY A 52 10.88 9.56 3.07
CA GLY A 52 9.76 8.66 2.83
C GLY A 52 10.19 7.24 2.43
N LEU A 53 11.26 7.11 1.63
CA LEU A 53 11.84 5.80 1.31
C LEU A 53 12.43 5.09 2.52
N ARG A 54 12.91 5.83 3.52
CA ARG A 54 13.52 5.27 4.73
C ARG A 54 12.52 4.98 5.84
N TYR A 55 11.48 5.81 5.98
CA TYR A 55 10.56 5.78 7.12
C TYR A 55 9.10 5.63 6.74
N GLY A 56 8.79 5.48 5.44
CA GLY A 56 7.44 5.36 4.91
C GLY A 56 6.87 6.69 4.39
N PHE A 57 6.01 6.58 3.38
CA PHE A 57 5.18 7.68 2.90
C PHE A 57 3.82 7.62 3.59
N TRP A 58 3.17 8.77 3.77
CA TRP A 58 1.82 8.82 4.32
C TRP A 58 0.80 9.32 3.29
N PRO A 59 -0.35 8.66 3.12
CA PRO A 59 -1.37 9.11 2.17
C PRO A 59 -2.37 10.09 2.78
N TRP A 60 -2.03 10.78 3.89
CA TRP A 60 -2.96 11.61 4.67
C TRP A 60 -4.18 10.84 5.21
N ALA A 61 -4.02 9.53 5.45
CA ALA A 61 -5.06 8.74 6.08
C ALA A 61 -5.22 9.13 7.55
N GLU A 62 -6.48 9.22 8.00
CA GLU A 62 -6.87 9.32 9.40
C GLU A 62 -7.15 7.91 9.92
N THR A 63 -6.28 7.43 10.79
CA THR A 63 -6.33 6.06 11.31
C THR A 63 -6.63 5.99 12.81
N ASP A 64 -6.69 7.15 13.48
CA ASP A 64 -7.07 7.26 14.90
C ASP A 64 -8.60 7.28 15.04
N ILE A 65 -9.23 6.19 14.60
CA ILE A 65 -10.68 6.03 14.63
C ILE A 65 -11.02 5.02 15.72
N PRO A 66 -11.66 5.43 16.84
CA PRO A 66 -11.92 4.55 17.98
C PRO A 66 -12.73 3.28 17.66
N SER A 67 -13.56 3.32 16.61
CA SER A 67 -14.37 2.19 16.17
C SER A 67 -13.67 1.26 15.17
N MET A 68 -12.47 1.62 14.68
CA MET A 68 -11.72 0.79 13.75
C MET A 68 -11.00 -0.33 14.52
N PRO A 69 -11.20 -1.61 14.16
CA PRO A 69 -10.52 -2.71 14.82
C PRO A 69 -9.04 -2.74 14.47
N SER A 70 -8.22 -3.25 15.39
CA SER A 70 -6.76 -3.36 15.23
C SER A 70 -6.36 -4.36 14.13
N THR A 71 -7.12 -5.44 13.97
CA THR A 71 -7.03 -6.38 12.84
C THR A 71 -8.33 -6.38 12.08
N LEU A 72 -8.27 -6.21 10.76
CA LEU A 72 -9.46 -6.05 9.92
C LEU A 72 -9.37 -6.85 8.63
N ASP A 73 -10.12 -7.95 8.57
CA ASP A 73 -10.29 -8.72 7.34
C ASP A 73 -11.47 -8.20 6.51
N ARG A 74 -11.19 -7.71 5.31
CA ARG A 74 -12.18 -7.30 4.30
C ARG A 74 -12.10 -8.15 3.04
N SER A 75 -11.39 -9.27 3.10
CA SER A 75 -11.31 -10.19 1.98
C SER A 75 -12.67 -10.82 1.73
N TYR A 76 -12.95 -11.11 0.47
CA TYR A 76 -14.06 -11.96 0.08
C TYR A 76 -13.61 -12.92 -1.01
N PRO A 77 -14.14 -14.15 -1.02
CA PRO A 77 -13.68 -15.18 -1.96
C PRO A 77 -14.09 -14.82 -3.39
N LEU A 78 -13.18 -15.08 -4.33
CA LEU A 78 -13.51 -15.10 -5.75
C LEU A 78 -14.39 -16.33 -6.04
N LYS A 79 -15.45 -16.15 -6.83
CA LYS A 79 -16.43 -17.22 -7.11
C LYS A 79 -16.21 -17.90 -8.46
N ASP A 80 -15.57 -17.22 -9.42
CA ASP A 80 -15.31 -17.76 -10.75
C ASP A 80 -13.98 -18.51 -10.77
N ASN A 81 -14.00 -19.77 -11.21
CA ASN A 81 -12.81 -20.62 -11.34
C ASN A 81 -11.72 -19.99 -12.20
N LYS A 82 -12.06 -19.30 -13.30
CA LYS A 82 -11.07 -18.60 -14.13
C LYS A 82 -10.38 -17.47 -13.37
N HIS A 83 -11.14 -16.74 -12.56
CA HIS A 83 -10.60 -15.66 -11.72
C HIS A 83 -9.72 -16.20 -10.60
N ILE A 84 -10.10 -17.35 -10.00
CA ILE A 84 -9.30 -18.03 -8.98
C ILE A 84 -7.95 -18.46 -9.58
N ILE A 85 -7.97 -19.20 -10.70
CA ILE A 85 -6.75 -19.68 -11.38
C ILE A 85 -5.84 -18.50 -11.73
N PHE A 86 -6.39 -17.47 -12.40
CA PHE A 86 -5.62 -16.28 -12.74
C PHE A 86 -5.00 -15.59 -11.51
N SER A 87 -5.75 -15.46 -10.42
CA SER A 87 -5.24 -14.84 -9.19
C SER A 87 -4.12 -15.66 -8.54
N CYS A 88 -4.23 -16.99 -8.56
CA CYS A 88 -3.17 -17.87 -8.09
C CYS A 88 -1.90 -17.73 -8.93
N GLU A 89 -2.03 -17.73 -10.26
CA GLU A 89 -0.88 -17.53 -11.17
C GLU A 89 -0.19 -16.18 -10.93
N GLN A 90 -0.97 -15.09 -10.79
CA GLN A 90 -0.42 -13.77 -10.47
C GLN A 90 0.29 -13.76 -9.10
N ARG A 91 -0.34 -14.33 -8.07
CA ARG A 91 0.27 -14.47 -6.74
C ARG A 91 1.61 -15.20 -6.82
N ASP A 92 1.65 -16.35 -7.50
CA ASP A 92 2.83 -17.20 -7.56
C ASP A 92 3.96 -16.51 -8.34
N ALA A 93 3.63 -15.76 -9.40
CA ALA A 93 4.59 -14.93 -10.12
C ALA A 93 5.20 -13.83 -9.21
N GLU A 94 4.37 -13.11 -8.44
CA GLU A 94 4.82 -12.05 -7.53
C GLU A 94 5.63 -12.59 -6.34
N ILE A 95 5.29 -13.78 -5.83
CA ILE A 95 6.09 -14.51 -4.82
C ILE A 95 7.46 -14.89 -5.38
N THR A 96 7.52 -15.38 -6.63
CA THR A 96 8.75 -15.82 -7.28
C THR A 96 9.78 -14.69 -7.41
N VAL A 97 9.31 -13.45 -7.62
CA VAL A 97 10.17 -12.26 -7.70
C VAL A 97 10.29 -11.51 -6.36
N HIS A 98 9.92 -12.15 -5.25
CA HIS A 98 10.02 -11.63 -3.88
C HIS A 98 9.29 -10.31 -3.62
N ARG A 99 8.22 -10.03 -4.38
CA ARG A 99 7.36 -8.86 -4.14
C ARG A 99 6.26 -9.19 -3.14
N PHE A 100 5.77 -10.43 -3.15
CA PHE A 100 4.87 -10.97 -2.12
C PHE A 100 5.63 -11.95 -1.23
N SER A 101 5.24 -11.98 0.05
CA SER A 101 5.66 -13.03 0.98
C SER A 101 4.88 -14.32 0.73
N GLN A 102 5.32 -15.41 1.37
CA GLN A 102 4.57 -16.65 1.39
C GLN A 102 3.23 -16.46 2.12
N GLY A 103 2.23 -17.24 1.72
CA GLY A 103 0.93 -17.24 2.38
C GLY A 103 1.03 -17.70 3.85
N PHE A 104 0.12 -17.19 4.67
CA PHE A 104 -0.03 -17.53 6.08
C PHE A 104 -1.53 -17.67 6.41
N PRO A 105 -1.92 -18.49 7.41
CA PRO A 105 -3.29 -18.99 7.53
C PRO A 105 -4.33 -17.95 7.97
N GLU A 106 -3.93 -16.97 8.78
CA GLU A 106 -4.84 -15.98 9.36
C GLU A 106 -4.16 -14.61 9.53
N LEU A 107 -4.93 -13.53 9.49
CA LEU A 107 -4.39 -12.19 9.73
C LEU A 107 -3.83 -12.08 11.16
N LEU A 108 -2.59 -11.60 11.24
CA LEU A 108 -1.92 -11.37 12.52
C LEU A 108 -2.39 -10.05 13.15
N PRO A 109 -2.15 -9.85 14.46
CA PRO A 109 -2.48 -8.59 15.14
C PRO A 109 -1.93 -7.35 14.42
N GLY A 110 -2.75 -6.33 14.22
CA GLY A 110 -2.35 -5.09 13.53
C GLY A 110 -2.40 -5.17 12.00
N MET A 111 -2.73 -6.34 11.41
CA MET A 111 -2.86 -6.48 9.97
C MET A 111 -4.26 -6.12 9.48
N GLN A 112 -4.33 -5.61 8.25
CA GLN A 112 -5.59 -5.44 7.55
C GLN A 112 -5.50 -6.07 6.16
N SER A 113 -6.58 -6.65 5.68
CA SER A 113 -6.71 -7.08 4.29
C SER A 113 -7.55 -6.07 3.50
N ILE A 114 -7.31 -6.01 2.19
CA ILE A 114 -8.13 -5.25 1.24
C ILE A 114 -8.55 -6.24 0.17
N PRO A 115 -9.84 -6.27 -0.21
CA PRO A 115 -10.29 -7.22 -1.20
C PRO A 115 -9.66 -6.95 -2.55
N VAL A 116 -9.42 -8.04 -3.26
CA VAL A 116 -8.90 -8.04 -4.61
C VAL A 116 -9.95 -8.61 -5.54
N VAL A 117 -10.16 -7.96 -6.67
CA VAL A 117 -11.10 -8.37 -7.71
C VAL A 117 -10.36 -8.65 -9.01
N VAL A 118 -10.88 -9.58 -9.77
CA VAL A 118 -10.41 -9.86 -11.13
C VAL A 118 -11.45 -9.33 -12.10
N VAL A 119 -11.01 -8.50 -13.04
CA VAL A 119 -11.90 -7.93 -14.07
C VAL A 119 -11.28 -8.09 -15.45
N PRO A 120 -12.09 -8.20 -16.51
CA PRO A 120 -11.59 -8.25 -17.88
C PRO A 120 -11.05 -6.89 -18.31
N LYS A 121 -10.00 -6.91 -19.14
CA LYS A 121 -9.51 -5.69 -19.79
C LYS A 121 -10.52 -5.25 -20.86
N PRO A 122 -10.77 -3.94 -21.01
CA PRO A 122 -11.59 -3.45 -22.10
C PRO A 122 -11.12 -4.01 -23.46
N HIS A 123 -12.06 -4.51 -24.26
CA HIS A 123 -11.81 -5.02 -25.61
C HIS A 123 -10.85 -6.24 -25.69
N SER A 124 -10.73 -7.04 -24.64
CA SER A 124 -9.83 -8.20 -24.62
C SER A 124 -10.27 -9.25 -23.60
N ASP A 125 -10.03 -10.54 -23.89
CA ASP A 125 -10.30 -11.64 -22.96
C ASP A 125 -9.25 -11.75 -21.83
N LYS A 126 -8.19 -10.94 -21.87
CA LYS A 126 -7.18 -10.87 -20.81
C LYS A 126 -7.78 -10.27 -19.54
N LEU A 127 -7.45 -10.88 -18.41
CA LEU A 127 -7.84 -10.42 -17.08
C LEU A 127 -6.77 -9.48 -16.49
N HIS A 128 -7.15 -8.67 -15.52
CA HIS A 128 -6.22 -8.05 -14.59
C HIS A 128 -6.73 -8.08 -13.15
N LEU A 129 -5.78 -8.04 -12.22
CA LEU A 129 -6.02 -8.04 -10.79
C LEU A 129 -6.11 -6.59 -10.30
N THR A 130 -7.16 -6.27 -9.56
CA THR A 130 -7.43 -4.90 -9.07
C THR A 130 -7.70 -4.94 -7.58
N VAL A 131 -7.03 -4.07 -6.82
CA VAL A 131 -7.28 -3.90 -5.39
C VAL A 131 -8.44 -2.93 -5.18
N HIS A 132 -9.49 -3.36 -4.49
CA HIS A 132 -10.70 -2.55 -4.30
C HIS A 132 -10.57 -1.66 -3.04
N HIS A 133 -9.79 -0.58 -3.16
CA HIS A 133 -9.47 0.37 -2.07
C HIS A 133 -10.65 1.17 -1.49
N SER A 134 -11.87 0.99 -2.01
CA SER A 134 -13.09 1.65 -1.54
C SER A 134 -14.13 0.68 -0.98
N ALA A 135 -13.79 -0.62 -0.86
CA ALA A 135 -14.74 -1.64 -0.43
C ALA A 135 -14.87 -1.69 1.09
N GLY A 136 -16.11 -1.60 1.57
CA GLY A 136 -16.47 -1.80 2.97
C GLY A 136 -16.16 -0.61 3.89
N PRO A 137 -16.53 -0.74 5.18
CA PRO A 137 -16.20 0.26 6.20
C PRO A 137 -14.69 0.33 6.42
N PHE A 138 -14.20 1.52 6.77
CA PHE A 138 -12.76 1.80 6.97
C PHE A 138 -11.88 1.42 5.77
N SER A 139 -12.43 1.47 4.55
CA SER A 139 -11.66 1.25 3.33
C SER A 139 -10.53 2.29 3.21
N PRO A 140 -9.37 1.96 2.63
CA PRO A 140 -8.24 2.88 2.54
C PRO A 140 -8.60 4.27 2.00
N ASN A 141 -9.44 4.32 0.95
CA ASN A 141 -9.87 5.59 0.37
C ASN A 141 -10.85 6.37 1.26
N SER A 142 -11.59 5.69 2.15
CA SER A 142 -12.48 6.38 3.10
C SER A 142 -11.74 7.05 4.25
N LEU A 143 -10.49 6.64 4.51
CA LEU A 143 -9.65 7.22 5.56
C LEU A 143 -8.96 8.51 5.11
N ILE A 144 -9.02 8.86 3.83
CA ILE A 144 -8.35 10.05 3.29
C ILE A 144 -9.40 11.15 3.10
N ASP A 145 -9.20 12.29 3.76
CA ASP A 145 -10.05 13.47 3.57
C ASP A 145 -10.05 13.88 2.09
N ARG A 146 -11.25 14.12 1.52
CA ARG A 146 -11.45 14.46 0.11
C ARG A 146 -10.60 15.65 -0.35
N LYS A 147 -10.23 16.56 0.56
CA LYS A 147 -9.34 17.69 0.24
C LYS A 147 -7.91 17.27 -0.14
N TYR A 148 -7.49 16.07 0.22
CA TYR A 148 -6.16 15.52 -0.06
C TYR A 148 -6.16 14.47 -1.19
N VAL A 149 -7.34 14.07 -1.69
CA VAL A 149 -7.45 13.05 -2.75
C VAL A 149 -7.00 13.57 -4.12
N SER A 150 -7.07 14.89 -4.35
CA SER A 150 -6.59 15.50 -5.59
C SER A 150 -5.16 16.05 -5.44
N VAL A 151 -4.31 15.68 -6.39
CA VAL A 151 -2.99 16.29 -6.56
C VAL A 151 -3.10 17.27 -7.72
N LYS A 152 -2.87 18.57 -7.46
CA LYS A 152 -2.62 19.53 -8.54
C LYS A 152 -1.21 19.27 -9.05
N LEU A 153 -1.09 18.65 -10.23
CA LEU A 153 0.20 18.51 -10.90
C LEU A 153 0.64 19.88 -11.40
N ASP A 154 1.92 20.20 -11.19
CA ASP A 154 2.53 21.39 -11.78
C ASP A 154 2.43 21.27 -13.30
N ASN A 155 1.95 22.32 -13.96
CA ASN A 155 1.94 22.40 -15.41
C ASN A 155 3.00 23.39 -15.90
N LEU A 156 3.26 23.41 -17.21
CA LEU A 156 4.27 24.29 -17.82
C LEU A 156 4.06 25.78 -17.47
N ARG A 157 2.84 26.23 -17.18
CA ARG A 157 2.55 27.62 -16.79
C ARG A 157 2.92 27.93 -15.34
N ASP A 158 3.06 26.92 -14.49
CA ASP A 158 3.51 27.06 -13.10
C ASP A 158 5.06 27.16 -13.01
N LEU A 159 5.78 26.91 -14.12
CA LEU A 159 7.25 26.90 -14.20
C LEU A 159 7.88 28.15 -14.85
N GLY A 160 7.07 29.10 -15.33
CA GLY A 160 7.51 30.35 -15.98
C GLY A 160 7.46 30.29 -17.49
#